data_AF-A0A937AGA4-F1
#
_entry.id   AF-A0A937AGA4-F1
#
_cell.length_a   1.000
_cell.length_b   1.000
_cell.length_c   1.000
_cell.angle_alpha   90.00
_cell.angle_beta   90.00
_cell.angle_gamma   90.00
#
_symmetry.space_group_name_H-M   'P 1'
#
loop_
_entity.id
_entity.type
_entity.pdbx_description
1 polymer ?
#
loop_
_entity_poly.entity_id
_entity_poly.type
_entity_poly.pdbx_seq_one_letter_code
_entity_poly.pdbx_strand_id
1 'polypeptide(L)'
;MRCFSLFLIAILFSSVVFGQISQPTRYEIEIDELDEPYNIVSAEENGIYIFKEREDKKTKKENSWEIIRIDTSLQEVSRHEVLIDDKFTFRGYSYQNGQFVMLFQEGIEYAEDLLFVTFKVGEAGFQSYVYKNVVPIKLTEFELKDDAVIFGGDVNMRAVLMVYNFTQEKGFVLPGFYTDRSSLLQIVRNTNDEWFRVVTSERRLDKTYGITVRAYSTRGELIYSREIDAGEDRSLTNGRIVNGEIGANLLAGTYSKKRRTETSRGLFIADLAIDGTYDIQYYNYANLENFFNYMREKRKARIKRRIQRKKIKGKKLKFSYRLYVQDIIQQNDQNILIGEAYYPTYTTSAYGMGGFYDPFTSRRSTQVFDGYKYTHAIIIGFDNEGNLLWDNSFEINDLKSFFLEEHVQVVFTDNKIVMLYLYDQQLKVKVIREQDIIEGKSTEDLRLKYDSDEIKGNDEELEGLEKWYSKTFYAYGVNRVKNLKDSDIELNRKVFFINKIVVD
;
A
#
# COMPACT_ATOMS: atom_id res chain seq x y z
N MET A 1 -3.02 -73.50 -25.23
CA MET A 1 -2.13 -72.32 -25.24
C MET A 1 -2.79 -71.23 -24.42
N ARG A 2 -2.10 -70.71 -23.41
CA ARG A 2 -2.62 -69.73 -22.44
C ARG A 2 -2.47 -68.32 -23.02
N CYS A 3 -3.57 -67.60 -23.21
CA CYS A 3 -3.56 -66.17 -23.49
C CYS A 3 -3.73 -65.41 -22.16
N PHE A 4 -2.62 -64.87 -21.65
CA PHE A 4 -2.63 -63.79 -20.67
C PHE A 4 -2.77 -62.48 -21.45
N SER A 5 -3.86 -61.74 -21.25
CA SER A 5 -3.96 -60.36 -21.71
C SER A 5 -3.81 -59.45 -20.50
N LEU A 6 -2.69 -58.74 -20.46
CA LEU A 6 -2.32 -57.78 -19.42
C LEU A 6 -3.33 -56.62 -19.39
N PHE A 7 -3.89 -56.34 -18.22
CA PHE A 7 -4.69 -55.14 -17.96
C PHE A 7 -3.71 -53.99 -17.64
N LEU A 8 -3.57 -53.02 -18.55
CA LEU A 8 -2.77 -51.82 -18.32
C LEU A 8 -3.61 -50.82 -17.52
N ILE A 9 -3.36 -50.70 -16.22
CA ILE A 9 -3.94 -49.67 -15.36
C ILE A 9 -3.19 -48.37 -15.65
N ALA A 10 -3.83 -47.44 -16.36
CA ALA A 10 -3.36 -46.07 -16.51
C ALA A 10 -3.54 -45.34 -15.18
N ILE A 11 -2.44 -45.19 -14.43
CA ILE A 11 -2.39 -44.32 -13.26
C ILE A 11 -2.41 -42.88 -13.77
N LEU A 12 -3.59 -42.26 -13.77
CA LEU A 12 -3.75 -40.81 -13.86
C LEU A 12 -3.11 -40.20 -12.61
N PHE A 13 -1.84 -39.79 -12.73
CA PHE A 13 -1.26 -38.83 -11.82
C PHE A 13 -2.02 -37.51 -12.02
N SER A 14 -2.96 -37.24 -11.12
CA SER A 14 -3.47 -35.88 -10.91
C SER A 14 -2.32 -35.03 -10.40
N SER A 15 -1.60 -34.37 -11.30
CA SER A 15 -0.74 -33.25 -10.95
C SER A 15 -1.62 -32.21 -10.27
N VAL A 16 -1.42 -32.04 -8.97
CA VAL A 16 -2.04 -30.96 -8.21
C VAL A 16 -1.59 -29.67 -8.88
N VAL A 17 -2.52 -28.91 -9.44
CA VAL A 17 -2.23 -27.61 -10.03
C VAL A 17 -1.88 -26.68 -8.86
N PHE A 18 -0.58 -26.44 -8.73
CA PHE A 18 0.03 -25.50 -7.80
C PHE A 18 -0.43 -24.08 -8.14
N GLY A 19 -0.36 -23.14 -7.20
CA GLY A 19 -0.34 -21.73 -7.58
C GLY A 19 1.01 -21.48 -8.25
N GLN A 20 1.09 -21.69 -9.57
CA GLN A 20 2.37 -21.64 -10.26
C GLN A 20 2.75 -20.18 -10.46
N ILE A 21 3.85 -19.76 -9.84
CA ILE A 21 4.43 -18.45 -10.09
C ILE A 21 5.34 -18.57 -11.30
N SER A 22 5.09 -17.76 -12.32
CA SER A 22 5.98 -17.60 -13.46
C SER A 22 6.58 -16.19 -13.48
N GLN A 23 7.82 -16.10 -13.95
CA GLN A 23 8.56 -14.85 -14.08
C GLN A 23 9.03 -14.71 -15.54
N PRO A 24 8.14 -14.31 -16.46
CA PRO A 24 8.38 -14.44 -17.89
C PRO A 24 9.34 -13.40 -18.46
N THR A 25 9.50 -12.25 -17.82
CA THR A 25 10.28 -11.14 -18.39
C THR A 25 10.83 -10.23 -17.30
N ARG A 26 12.06 -9.76 -17.49
CA ARG A 26 12.72 -8.77 -16.63
C ARG A 26 13.31 -7.66 -17.48
N TYR A 27 13.00 -6.43 -17.10
CA TYR A 27 13.54 -5.20 -17.67
C TYR A 27 14.62 -4.64 -16.73
N GLU A 28 15.71 -4.14 -17.29
CA GLU A 28 16.84 -3.58 -16.54
C GLU A 28 17.33 -2.28 -17.20
N ILE A 29 17.57 -1.26 -16.38
CA ILE A 29 18.30 -0.03 -16.74
C ILE A 29 19.59 -0.03 -15.91
N GLU A 30 20.73 0.10 -16.57
CA GLU A 30 22.01 0.33 -15.88
C GLU A 30 22.03 1.73 -15.29
N ILE A 31 22.42 1.83 -14.03
CA ILE A 31 22.44 3.08 -13.26
C ILE A 31 23.80 3.27 -12.60
N ASP A 32 24.18 4.53 -12.41
CA ASP A 32 25.45 4.86 -11.76
C ASP A 32 25.39 4.66 -10.23
N GLU A 33 26.55 4.65 -9.58
CA GLU A 33 26.62 4.46 -8.13
C GLU A 33 25.94 5.60 -7.34
N LEU A 34 25.94 6.82 -7.88
CA LEU A 34 25.37 8.02 -7.27
C LEU A 34 23.91 8.29 -7.67
N ASP A 35 23.39 7.59 -8.68
CA ASP A 35 22.05 7.81 -9.19
C ASP A 35 20.97 7.57 -8.13
N GLU A 36 20.04 8.52 -8.01
CA GLU A 36 18.79 8.29 -7.30
C GLU A 36 17.95 7.22 -8.03
N PRO A 37 17.28 6.34 -7.27
CA PRO A 37 16.47 5.28 -7.86
C PRO A 37 15.23 5.83 -8.55
N TYR A 38 14.73 5.06 -9.52
CA TYR A 38 13.52 5.41 -10.24
C TYR A 38 12.26 5.21 -9.38
N ASN A 39 11.32 6.14 -9.53
CA ASN A 39 9.94 5.95 -9.12
C ASN A 39 9.19 5.14 -10.17
N ILE A 40 8.18 4.40 -9.75
CA ILE A 40 7.41 3.48 -10.60
C ILE A 40 5.92 3.70 -10.37
N VAL A 41 5.15 3.66 -11.44
CA VAL A 41 3.69 3.78 -11.39
C VAL A 41 3.06 2.75 -12.30
N SER A 42 2.20 1.91 -11.75
CA SER A 42 1.34 1.04 -12.55
C SER A 42 0.43 1.91 -13.42
N ALA A 43 0.49 1.70 -14.74
CA ALA A 43 -0.47 2.24 -15.70
C ALA A 43 -1.50 1.16 -16.09
N GLU A 44 -1.74 0.19 -15.20
CA GLU A 44 -2.68 -0.92 -15.42
C GLU A 44 -2.34 -1.66 -16.74
N GLU A 45 -3.33 -1.91 -17.61
CA GLU A 45 -3.13 -2.54 -18.92
C GLU A 45 -2.33 -1.67 -19.91
N ASN A 46 -2.12 -0.39 -19.60
CA ASN A 46 -1.27 0.51 -20.39
C ASN A 46 0.22 0.43 -20.01
N GLY A 47 0.60 -0.48 -19.12
CA GLY A 47 1.99 -0.76 -18.80
C GLY A 47 2.46 -0.12 -17.49
N ILE A 48 3.68 0.42 -17.47
CA ILE A 48 4.31 1.04 -16.29
C ILE A 48 4.99 2.35 -16.71
N TYR A 49 4.82 3.40 -15.89
CA TYR A 49 5.67 4.59 -15.95
C TYR A 49 6.85 4.44 -14.99
N ILE A 50 8.03 4.86 -15.42
CA ILE A 50 9.27 4.86 -14.67
C ILE A 50 9.84 6.27 -14.78
N PHE A 51 10.16 6.92 -13.66
CA PHE A 51 10.66 8.31 -13.74
C PHE A 51 11.62 8.68 -12.61
N LYS A 52 12.52 9.62 -12.90
CA LYS A 52 13.46 10.18 -11.92
C LYS A 52 13.88 11.60 -12.28
N GLU A 53 14.37 12.34 -11.30
CA GLU A 53 15.16 13.55 -11.55
C GLU A 53 16.54 13.13 -12.08
N ARG A 54 17.05 13.84 -13.10
CA ARG A 54 18.40 13.64 -13.64
C ARG A 54 19.37 14.62 -12.99
N GLU A 55 20.60 14.16 -12.74
CA GLU A 55 21.66 15.00 -12.16
C GLU A 55 22.06 16.17 -13.08
N ASP A 56 21.91 16.00 -14.40
CA ASP A 56 22.24 17.00 -15.41
C ASP A 56 21.26 18.19 -15.35
N LYS A 57 21.59 19.19 -14.53
CA LYS A 57 20.94 20.51 -14.59
C LYS A 57 21.19 21.16 -15.95
N LYS A 58 20.19 21.12 -16.84
CA LYS A 58 20.26 21.78 -18.15
C LYS A 58 20.39 23.30 -18.04
N THR A 59 19.83 23.90 -16.99
CA THR A 59 20.01 25.32 -16.64
C THR A 59 20.18 25.48 -15.13
N LYS A 60 20.65 26.65 -14.66
CA LYS A 60 20.82 26.91 -13.22
C LYS A 60 19.51 26.92 -12.41
N LYS A 61 18.35 26.97 -13.07
CA LYS A 61 17.03 27.17 -12.45
C LYS A 61 16.03 26.06 -12.75
N GLU A 62 16.42 25.06 -13.53
CA GLU A 62 15.52 23.97 -13.91
C GLU A 62 16.20 22.63 -13.68
N ASN A 63 15.46 21.72 -13.08
CA ASN A 63 15.83 20.32 -12.95
C ASN A 63 15.22 19.54 -14.12
N SER A 64 15.99 18.60 -14.67
CA SER A 64 15.53 17.73 -15.76
C SER A 64 14.92 16.45 -15.18
N TRP A 65 13.73 16.09 -15.64
CA TRP A 65 13.02 14.89 -15.24
C TRP A 65 12.90 13.95 -16.43
N GLU A 66 13.30 12.69 -16.25
CA GLU A 66 13.09 11.63 -17.21
C GLU A 66 11.83 10.84 -16.87
N ILE A 67 10.97 10.62 -17.86
CA ILE A 67 9.78 9.80 -17.75
C ILE A 67 9.79 8.78 -18.88
N ILE A 68 9.82 7.49 -18.56
CA ILE A 68 9.80 6.36 -19.49
C ILE A 68 8.48 5.64 -19.30
N ARG A 69 7.80 5.26 -20.38
CA ARG A 69 6.68 4.33 -20.35
C ARG A 69 7.06 3.03 -21.00
N ILE A 70 6.89 1.92 -20.30
CA ILE A 70 7.02 0.56 -20.85
C ILE A 70 5.65 -0.12 -20.92
N ASP A 71 5.42 -1.02 -21.87
CA ASP A 71 4.17 -1.76 -22.01
C ASP A 71 4.09 -3.01 -21.11
N THR A 72 3.02 -3.79 -21.24
CA THR A 72 2.79 -5.01 -20.46
C THR A 72 3.73 -6.17 -20.81
N SER A 73 4.50 -6.06 -21.89
CA SER A 73 5.61 -6.93 -22.28
C SER A 73 6.98 -6.39 -21.85
N LEU A 74 6.98 -5.30 -21.07
CA LEU A 74 8.15 -4.56 -20.61
C LEU A 74 9.01 -4.00 -21.74
N GLN A 75 8.40 -3.61 -22.86
CA GLN A 75 9.06 -2.89 -23.96
C GLN A 75 8.84 -1.39 -23.83
N GLU A 76 9.87 -0.59 -24.07
CA GLU A 76 9.77 0.87 -24.06
C GLU A 76 8.84 1.37 -25.17
N VAL A 77 7.85 2.17 -24.78
CA VAL A 77 6.87 2.77 -25.69
C VAL A 77 7.16 4.25 -25.91
N SER A 78 7.55 4.97 -24.86
CA SER A 78 7.90 6.39 -24.95
C SER A 78 8.88 6.82 -23.88
N ARG A 79 9.60 7.90 -24.16
CA ARG A 79 10.51 8.58 -23.25
C ARG A 79 10.36 10.08 -23.41
N HIS A 80 10.15 10.76 -22.30
CA HIS A 80 10.03 12.21 -22.23
C HIS A 80 11.08 12.79 -21.30
N GLU A 81 11.49 14.00 -21.64
CA GLU A 81 12.26 14.84 -20.75
C GLU A 81 11.46 16.11 -20.44
N VAL A 82 11.28 16.41 -19.16
CA VAL A 82 10.55 17.59 -18.68
C VAL A 82 11.47 18.46 -17.87
N LEU A 83 11.46 19.77 -18.14
CA LEU A 83 12.17 20.76 -17.34
C LEU A 83 11.23 21.36 -16.31
N ILE A 84 11.60 21.28 -15.04
CA ILE A 84 10.83 21.78 -13.90
C ILE A 84 11.65 22.83 -13.18
N ASP A 85 11.06 24.00 -12.93
CA ASP A 85 11.70 25.06 -12.14
C ASP A 85 12.11 24.52 -10.77
N ASP A 86 13.34 24.80 -10.34
CA ASP A 86 13.97 24.21 -9.14
C ASP A 86 13.29 24.60 -7.82
N LYS A 87 12.37 25.58 -7.85
CA LYS A 87 11.50 25.89 -6.71
C LYS A 87 10.43 24.82 -6.44
N PHE A 88 10.12 23.98 -7.44
CA PHE A 88 9.15 22.90 -7.33
C PHE A 88 9.84 21.57 -7.01
N THR A 89 9.44 20.97 -5.90
CA THR A 89 9.93 19.65 -5.45
C THR A 89 8.88 18.59 -5.71
N PHE A 90 9.28 17.42 -6.22
CA PHE A 90 8.36 16.31 -6.45
C PHE A 90 7.74 15.82 -5.13
N ARG A 91 6.44 15.48 -5.16
CA ARG A 91 5.68 15.09 -3.96
C ARG A 91 4.82 13.85 -4.09
N GLY A 92 4.43 13.48 -5.30
CA GLY A 92 3.58 12.32 -5.50
C GLY A 92 3.11 12.21 -6.94
N TYR A 93 2.32 11.18 -7.18
CA TYR A 93 1.76 10.91 -8.49
C TYR A 93 0.39 10.24 -8.34
N SER A 94 -0.37 10.23 -9.42
CA SER A 94 -1.57 9.38 -9.54
C SER A 94 -1.78 9.01 -11.02
N TYR A 95 -2.38 7.85 -11.26
CA TYR A 95 -2.73 7.36 -12.59
C TYR A 95 -4.18 6.88 -12.61
N GLN A 96 -4.95 7.26 -13.62
CA GLN A 96 -6.28 6.72 -13.87
C GLN A 96 -6.62 6.80 -15.36
N ASN A 97 -7.26 5.76 -15.90
CA ASN A 97 -7.93 5.81 -17.21
C ASN A 97 -7.06 6.40 -18.34
N GLY A 98 -5.79 6.01 -18.42
CA GLY A 98 -4.88 6.52 -19.45
C GLY A 98 -4.22 7.86 -19.14
N GLN A 99 -4.50 8.50 -18.01
CA GLN A 99 -3.89 9.75 -17.60
C GLN A 99 -2.98 9.55 -16.39
N PHE A 100 -1.71 9.93 -16.54
CA PHE A 100 -0.70 9.97 -15.50
C PHE A 100 -0.46 11.42 -15.08
N VAL A 101 -0.46 11.70 -13.78
CA VAL A 101 -0.17 13.03 -13.23
C VAL A 101 0.93 12.95 -12.19
N MET A 102 1.97 13.75 -12.39
CA MET A 102 3.00 14.03 -11.40
C MET A 102 2.66 15.32 -10.65
N LEU A 103 2.84 15.30 -9.33
CA LEU A 103 2.63 16.45 -8.46
C LEU A 103 3.96 16.96 -7.92
N PHE A 104 4.15 18.27 -8.04
CA PHE A 104 5.24 19.01 -7.43
C PHE A 104 4.70 20.14 -6.56
N GLN A 105 5.42 20.49 -5.51
CA GLN A 105 5.07 21.62 -4.64
C GLN A 105 6.22 22.60 -4.49
N GLU A 106 5.87 23.88 -4.41
CA GLU A 106 6.74 24.93 -3.90
C GLU A 106 6.67 24.95 -2.37
N GLY A 107 7.83 25.00 -1.71
CA GLY A 107 7.95 24.89 -0.25
C GLY A 107 8.29 23.48 0.24
N ILE A 108 8.96 23.39 1.39
CA ILE A 108 9.51 22.12 1.90
C ILE A 108 8.47 21.34 2.70
N GLU A 109 7.87 21.96 3.71
CA GLU A 109 6.93 21.30 4.64
C GLU A 109 5.47 21.61 4.29
N TYR A 110 5.19 22.83 3.83
CA TYR A 110 3.87 23.28 3.42
C TYR A 110 3.91 23.67 1.95
N ALA A 111 2.92 23.20 1.20
CA ALA A 111 2.76 23.51 -0.21
C ALA A 111 2.19 24.93 -0.40
N GLU A 112 3.03 25.85 -0.86
CA GLU A 112 2.63 27.23 -1.19
C GLU A 112 1.91 27.28 -2.54
N ASP A 113 2.53 26.75 -3.59
CA ASP A 113 1.93 26.54 -4.90
C ASP A 113 2.14 25.09 -5.31
N LEU A 114 1.26 24.57 -6.17
CA LEU A 114 1.37 23.23 -6.75
C LEU A 114 1.57 23.31 -8.25
N LEU A 115 2.36 22.39 -8.78
CA LEU A 115 2.55 22.15 -10.20
C LEU A 115 2.14 20.71 -10.52
N PHE A 116 1.20 20.57 -11.45
CA PHE A 116 0.79 19.30 -12.01
C PHE A 116 1.40 19.12 -13.39
N VAL A 117 2.02 17.98 -13.65
CA VAL A 117 2.52 17.59 -14.98
C VAL A 117 1.78 16.35 -15.42
N THR A 118 1.08 16.43 -16.54
CA THR A 118 0.13 15.40 -16.99
C THR A 118 0.58 14.77 -18.30
N PHE A 119 0.45 13.45 -18.40
CA PHE A 119 0.71 12.65 -19.60
C PHE A 119 -0.53 11.82 -19.91
N LYS A 120 -0.90 11.75 -21.19
CA LYS A 120 -2.03 10.92 -21.65
C LYS A 120 -1.53 9.82 -22.58
N VAL A 121 -1.99 8.60 -22.35
CA VAL A 121 -1.67 7.45 -23.20
C VAL A 121 -2.18 7.73 -24.62
N GLY A 122 -1.30 7.58 -25.60
CA GLY A 122 -1.60 7.84 -27.01
C GLY A 122 -1.30 9.27 -27.46
N GLU A 123 -1.02 10.20 -26.55
CA GLU A 123 -0.54 11.54 -26.87
C GLU A 123 1.00 11.60 -26.79
N ALA A 124 1.63 12.36 -27.69
CA ALA A 124 3.09 12.46 -27.77
C ALA A 124 3.71 13.50 -26.82
N GLY A 125 2.89 14.27 -26.09
CA GLY A 125 3.33 15.38 -25.26
C GLY A 125 2.79 15.32 -23.84
N PHE A 126 3.13 16.33 -23.06
CA PHE A 126 2.63 16.54 -21.70
C PHE A 126 2.01 17.94 -21.58
N GLN A 127 1.17 18.14 -20.57
CA GLN A 127 0.61 19.45 -20.21
C GLN A 127 0.95 19.76 -18.76
N SER A 128 1.17 21.04 -18.45
CA SER A 128 1.47 21.49 -17.09
C SER A 128 0.47 22.53 -16.60
N TYR A 129 0.14 22.47 -15.31
CA TYR A 129 -0.82 23.34 -14.66
C TYR A 129 -0.28 23.82 -13.32
N VAL A 130 -0.31 25.13 -13.09
CA VAL A 130 0.06 25.71 -11.79
C VAL A 130 -1.22 26.03 -11.01
N TYR A 131 -1.35 25.45 -9.84
CA TYR A 131 -2.40 25.78 -8.89
C TYR A 131 -1.85 26.69 -7.79
N LYS A 132 -2.37 27.92 -7.73
CA LYS A 132 -2.08 28.87 -6.67
C LYS A 132 -2.84 28.50 -5.42
N ASN A 133 -2.15 28.02 -4.40
CA ASN A 133 -2.84 27.52 -3.22
C ASN A 133 -3.44 28.68 -2.42
N VAL A 134 -4.66 28.49 -1.92
CA VAL A 134 -5.33 29.51 -1.11
C VAL A 134 -4.76 29.53 0.31
N VAL A 135 -4.35 28.36 0.81
CA VAL A 135 -3.78 28.19 2.16
C VAL A 135 -2.65 27.16 2.08
N PRO A 136 -1.43 27.47 2.59
CA PRO A 136 -0.36 26.49 2.66
C PRO A 136 -0.81 25.24 3.43
N ILE A 137 -0.67 24.07 2.82
CA ILE A 137 -1.09 22.79 3.41
C ILE A 137 0.09 21.86 3.59
N LYS A 138 0.10 21.09 4.69
CA LYS A 138 0.97 19.91 4.76
C LYS A 138 0.27 18.79 4.00
N LEU A 139 0.65 18.61 2.75
CA LEU A 139 0.04 17.62 1.86
C LEU A 139 0.26 16.20 2.38
N THR A 140 -0.79 15.37 2.37
CA THR A 140 -0.74 13.96 2.78
C THR A 140 -1.37 13.01 1.77
N GLU A 141 -2.30 13.47 0.93
CA GLU A 141 -3.01 12.63 -0.04
C GLU A 141 -3.13 13.37 -1.38
N PHE A 142 -3.05 12.60 -2.47
CA PHE A 142 -3.17 13.08 -3.85
C PHE A 142 -3.72 11.98 -4.76
N GLU A 143 -4.86 12.23 -5.41
CA GLU A 143 -5.55 11.26 -6.23
C GLU A 143 -6.15 11.88 -7.50
N LEU A 144 -6.07 11.18 -8.62
CA LEU A 144 -6.72 11.57 -9.88
C LEU A 144 -8.09 10.89 -10.01
N LYS A 145 -9.14 11.68 -10.26
CA LYS A 145 -10.45 11.21 -10.71
C LYS A 145 -10.85 11.90 -12.00
N ASP A 146 -10.97 11.14 -13.07
CA ASP A 146 -11.36 11.62 -14.39
C ASP A 146 -10.45 12.79 -14.84
N ASP A 147 -11.01 14.00 -15.01
CA ASP A 147 -10.30 15.21 -15.44
C ASP A 147 -9.89 16.13 -14.27
N ALA A 148 -9.89 15.63 -13.04
CA ALA A 148 -9.57 16.42 -11.86
C ALA A 148 -8.66 15.68 -10.88
N VAL A 149 -7.79 16.44 -10.22
CA VAL A 149 -7.00 15.94 -9.08
C VAL A 149 -7.63 16.40 -7.77
N ILE A 150 -7.71 15.47 -6.81
CA ILE A 150 -8.14 15.69 -5.44
C ILE A 150 -6.90 15.59 -4.57
N PHE A 151 -6.70 16.58 -3.70
CA PHE A 151 -5.52 16.61 -2.84
C PHE A 151 -5.85 17.27 -1.52
N GLY A 152 -5.10 16.88 -0.49
CA GLY A 152 -5.32 17.45 0.83
C GLY A 152 -4.34 16.97 1.86
N GLY A 153 -4.54 17.48 3.07
CA GLY A 153 -3.75 17.12 4.21
C GLY A 153 -4.06 18.01 5.40
N ASP A 154 -3.07 18.28 6.22
CA ASP A 154 -3.27 18.92 7.51
C ASP A 154 -2.96 20.42 7.48
N VAL A 155 -3.90 21.21 8.01
CA VAL A 155 -3.71 22.62 8.36
C VAL A 155 -4.12 22.80 9.81
N ASN A 156 -3.17 23.10 10.69
CA ASN A 156 -3.44 23.34 12.13
C ASN A 156 -4.28 22.22 12.80
N MET A 157 -3.93 20.95 12.56
CA MET A 157 -4.64 19.75 13.05
C MET A 157 -6.07 19.60 12.50
N ARG A 158 -6.37 20.17 11.34
CA ARG A 158 -7.62 19.95 10.62
C ARG A 158 -7.31 19.42 9.24
N ALA A 159 -8.07 18.43 8.80
CA ALA A 159 -8.04 18.01 7.40
C ALA A 159 -8.56 19.13 6.51
N VAL A 160 -7.86 19.42 5.42
CA VAL A 160 -8.30 20.35 4.37
C VAL A 160 -8.09 19.65 3.03
N LEU A 161 -9.11 19.67 2.18
CA LEU A 161 -9.08 19.07 0.86
C LEU A 161 -9.48 20.08 -0.21
N MET A 162 -8.88 19.91 -1.38
CA MET A 162 -9.08 20.72 -2.56
C MET A 162 -9.21 19.81 -3.78
N VAL A 163 -9.84 20.35 -4.82
CA VAL A 163 -9.93 19.74 -6.13
C VAL A 163 -9.41 20.75 -7.15
N TYR A 164 -8.66 20.29 -8.14
CA TYR A 164 -8.32 21.07 -9.32
C TYR A 164 -8.80 20.33 -10.57
N ASN A 165 -9.71 20.94 -11.32
CA ASN A 165 -10.24 20.39 -12.57
C ASN A 165 -9.43 20.94 -13.74
N PHE A 166 -8.81 20.06 -14.52
CA PHE A 166 -7.93 20.41 -15.64
C PHE A 166 -8.69 21.01 -16.82
N THR A 167 -9.93 20.57 -17.07
CA THR A 167 -10.75 21.09 -18.17
C THR A 167 -11.18 22.54 -17.94
N GLN A 168 -11.52 22.88 -16.69
CA GLN A 168 -11.93 24.23 -16.30
C GLN A 168 -10.76 25.12 -15.87
N GLU A 169 -9.57 24.51 -15.71
CA GLU A 169 -8.38 25.12 -15.11
C GLU A 169 -8.67 25.84 -13.79
N LYS A 170 -9.56 25.25 -12.98
CA LYS A 170 -10.09 25.88 -11.78
C LYS A 170 -10.01 24.95 -10.58
N GLY A 171 -9.57 25.52 -9.46
CA GLY A 171 -9.54 24.82 -8.17
C GLY A 171 -10.65 25.25 -7.23
N PHE A 172 -11.03 24.33 -6.35
CA PHE A 172 -12.10 24.45 -5.38
C PHE A 172 -11.64 23.90 -4.03
N VAL A 173 -11.92 24.62 -2.95
CA VAL A 173 -11.77 24.08 -1.59
C VAL A 173 -13.04 23.31 -1.23
N LEU A 174 -12.89 22.07 -0.78
CA LEU A 174 -14.05 21.24 -0.44
C LEU A 174 -14.68 21.69 0.89
N PRO A 175 -16.01 21.90 0.95
CA PRO A 175 -16.70 22.26 2.19
C PRO A 175 -16.82 21.05 3.14
N GLY A 176 -17.09 21.29 4.43
CA GLY A 176 -17.43 20.21 5.38
C GLY A 176 -16.33 19.78 6.36
N PHE A 177 -15.12 20.35 6.27
CA PHE A 177 -13.99 20.01 7.13
C PHE A 177 -13.76 21.05 8.24
N TYR A 178 -14.69 21.12 9.20
CA TYR A 178 -14.67 22.14 10.27
C TYR A 178 -14.18 21.61 11.63
N THR A 179 -14.09 20.29 11.78
CA THR A 179 -13.80 19.64 13.07
C THR A 179 -12.34 19.80 13.49
N ASP A 180 -12.12 20.31 14.70
CA ASP A 180 -10.82 20.34 15.36
C ASP A 180 -10.30 18.92 15.62
N ARG A 181 -9.04 18.68 15.28
CA ARG A 181 -8.39 17.35 15.38
C ARG A 181 -9.10 16.32 14.52
N SER A 182 -9.14 16.62 13.24
CA SER A 182 -9.50 15.68 12.18
C SER A 182 -8.24 15.22 11.44
N SER A 183 -8.30 14.04 10.84
CA SER A 183 -7.25 13.53 9.95
C SER A 183 -7.89 12.88 8.73
N LEU A 184 -7.33 13.13 7.56
CA LEU A 184 -7.70 12.41 6.33
C LEU A 184 -7.25 10.95 6.46
N LEU A 185 -8.13 10.02 6.09
CA LEU A 185 -7.86 8.58 6.12
C LEU A 185 -7.74 7.97 4.72
N GLN A 186 -8.59 8.40 3.78
CA GLN A 186 -8.66 7.85 2.42
C GLN A 186 -9.38 8.82 1.49
N ILE A 187 -8.93 8.90 0.23
CA ILE A 187 -9.72 9.41 -0.89
C ILE A 187 -10.08 8.21 -1.77
N VAL A 188 -11.37 7.96 -1.95
CA VAL A 188 -11.88 6.84 -2.76
C VAL A 188 -12.28 7.37 -4.13
N ARG A 189 -11.52 6.96 -5.15
CA ARG A 189 -11.70 7.37 -6.54
C ARG A 189 -12.24 6.27 -7.46
N ASN A 190 -12.11 5.00 -7.10
CA ASN A 190 -12.52 3.87 -7.92
C ASN A 190 -14.00 3.56 -7.68
N THR A 191 -14.85 4.50 -8.06
CA THR A 191 -16.32 4.39 -8.05
C THR A 191 -16.83 4.44 -9.49
N ASN A 192 -17.91 3.71 -9.79
CA ASN A 192 -18.65 3.89 -11.05
C ASN A 192 -19.43 5.22 -11.08
N ASP A 193 -19.42 5.93 -9.97
CA ASP A 193 -20.00 7.24 -9.78
C ASP A 193 -19.15 8.36 -10.43
N GLU A 194 -19.80 9.46 -10.82
CA GLU A 194 -19.13 10.71 -11.24
C GLU A 194 -18.51 11.50 -10.06
N TRP A 195 -18.64 10.97 -8.84
CA TRP A 195 -18.21 11.59 -7.60
C TRP A 195 -17.25 10.67 -6.85
N PHE A 196 -16.36 11.28 -6.06
CA PHE A 196 -15.40 10.59 -5.21
C PHE A 196 -15.82 10.68 -3.74
N ARG A 197 -15.28 9.79 -2.89
CA ARG A 197 -15.53 9.82 -1.44
C ARG A 197 -14.28 10.22 -0.69
N VAL A 198 -14.48 10.90 0.43
CA VAL A 198 -13.44 11.30 1.36
C VAL A 198 -13.80 10.73 2.72
N VAL A 199 -12.85 10.02 3.33
CA VAL A 199 -13.00 9.42 4.65
C VAL A 199 -12.12 10.18 5.63
N THR A 200 -12.71 10.74 6.68
CA THR A 200 -11.97 11.42 7.75
C THR A 200 -12.20 10.77 9.10
N SER A 201 -11.17 10.75 9.95
CA SER A 201 -11.32 10.50 11.38
C SER A 201 -11.52 11.80 12.10
N GLU A 202 -12.54 11.88 12.96
CA GLU A 202 -12.93 13.13 13.60
C GLU A 202 -13.17 12.94 15.09
N ARG A 203 -12.64 13.87 15.89
CA ARG A 203 -12.82 13.85 17.33
C ARG A 203 -14.21 14.35 17.71
N ARG A 204 -14.92 13.59 18.53
CA ARG A 204 -16.23 13.96 19.10
C ARG A 204 -16.08 14.73 20.42
N LEU A 205 -17.17 15.37 20.86
CA LEU A 205 -17.21 16.16 22.10
C LEU A 205 -16.83 15.35 23.34
N ASP A 206 -17.21 14.07 23.39
CA ASP A 206 -16.91 13.14 24.49
C ASP A 206 -15.46 12.60 24.44
N LYS A 207 -14.64 13.12 23.51
CA LYS A 207 -13.24 12.78 23.23
C LYS A 207 -13.03 11.41 22.59
N THR A 208 -14.10 10.74 22.15
CA THR A 208 -13.99 9.61 21.23
C THR A 208 -13.66 10.09 19.82
N TYR A 209 -13.35 9.15 18.94
CA TYR A 209 -13.20 9.41 17.51
C TYR A 209 -14.23 8.60 16.74
N GLY A 210 -14.94 9.28 15.84
CA GLY A 210 -15.79 8.69 14.82
C GLY A 210 -15.14 8.80 13.44
N ILE A 211 -15.86 8.34 12.43
CA ILE A 211 -15.49 8.49 11.01
C ILE A 211 -16.60 9.26 10.31
N THR A 212 -16.22 10.15 9.40
CA THR A 212 -17.15 10.83 8.52
C THR A 212 -16.80 10.51 7.07
N VAL A 213 -17.81 10.09 6.30
CA VAL A 213 -17.71 9.81 4.87
C VAL A 213 -18.45 10.91 4.12
N ARG A 214 -17.74 11.61 3.22
CA ARG A 214 -18.30 12.68 2.39
C ARG A 214 -18.11 12.36 0.92
N ALA A 215 -19.12 12.64 0.11
CA ALA A 215 -19.08 12.46 -1.33
C ALA A 215 -19.07 13.82 -2.03
N TYR A 216 -18.22 13.98 -3.04
CA TYR A 216 -18.13 15.23 -3.81
C TYR A 216 -18.05 14.97 -5.30
N SER A 217 -18.65 15.86 -6.10
CA SER A 217 -18.38 15.91 -7.53
C SER A 217 -16.96 16.40 -7.80
N THR A 218 -16.43 16.17 -9.01
CA THR A 218 -15.14 16.73 -9.48
C THR A 218 -15.15 18.27 -9.60
N ARG A 219 -16.29 18.92 -9.33
CA ARG A 219 -16.45 20.39 -9.24
C ARG A 219 -16.50 20.91 -7.80
N GLY A 220 -16.31 20.03 -6.83
CA GLY A 220 -16.27 20.37 -5.40
C GLY A 220 -17.63 20.51 -4.73
N GLU A 221 -18.72 20.09 -5.38
CA GLU A 221 -20.06 20.12 -4.81
C GLU A 221 -20.25 18.93 -3.87
N LEU A 222 -20.70 19.18 -2.63
CA LEU A 222 -21.01 18.12 -1.66
C LEU A 222 -22.30 17.40 -2.07
N ILE A 223 -22.20 16.09 -2.32
CA ILE A 223 -23.34 15.23 -2.67
C ILE A 223 -24.02 14.72 -1.40
N TYR A 224 -23.25 14.15 -0.45
CA TYR A 224 -23.74 13.72 0.85
C TYR A 224 -22.64 13.69 1.92
N SER A 225 -23.05 13.63 3.18
CA SER A 225 -22.17 13.43 4.34
C SER A 225 -22.81 12.45 5.31
N ARG A 226 -22.07 11.42 5.73
CA ARG A 226 -22.51 10.42 6.71
C ARG A 226 -21.51 10.33 7.87
N GLU A 227 -21.99 10.53 9.07
CA GLU A 227 -21.19 10.44 10.30
C GLU A 227 -21.45 9.12 11.02
N ILE A 228 -20.37 8.52 11.51
CA ILE A 228 -20.39 7.22 12.17
C ILE A 228 -19.66 7.36 13.49
N ASP A 229 -20.37 7.06 14.57
CA ASP A 229 -19.81 7.04 15.91
C ASP A 229 -19.46 5.63 16.36
N ALA A 230 -18.40 5.52 17.16
CA ALA A 230 -17.92 4.25 17.70
C ALA A 230 -18.85 3.64 18.78
N GLY A 231 -19.93 4.33 19.16
CA GLY A 231 -20.72 4.01 20.33
C GLY A 231 -19.93 4.10 21.64
N GLU A 232 -20.52 3.59 22.72
CA GLU A 232 -19.95 3.73 24.06
C GLU A 232 -18.58 3.02 24.22
N ASP A 233 -17.68 3.69 24.94
CA ASP A 233 -16.38 3.18 25.37
C ASP A 233 -15.37 2.79 24.26
N ARG A 234 -15.59 3.27 23.03
CA ARG A 234 -14.76 2.95 21.86
C ARG A 234 -14.35 4.21 21.07
N SER A 235 -13.46 4.03 20.12
CA SER A 235 -13.08 5.04 19.13
C SER A 235 -12.65 4.34 17.87
N LEU A 236 -13.11 4.81 16.71
CA LEU A 236 -12.66 4.33 15.41
C LEU A 236 -11.28 4.93 15.15
N THR A 237 -10.32 4.09 14.75
CA THR A 237 -8.91 4.49 14.63
C THR A 237 -8.41 4.60 13.20
N ASN A 238 -8.95 3.77 12.32
CA ASN A 238 -8.72 3.76 10.88
C ASN A 238 -9.99 3.19 10.21
N GLY A 239 -10.23 3.46 8.94
CA GLY A 239 -11.37 2.95 8.19
C GLY A 239 -11.14 3.07 6.68
N ARG A 240 -11.67 2.09 5.95
CA ARG A 240 -11.66 1.98 4.50
C ARG A 240 -13.06 1.64 4.03
N ILE A 241 -13.50 2.26 2.95
CA ILE A 241 -14.78 1.95 2.32
C ILE A 241 -14.58 0.80 1.34
N VAL A 242 -15.59 -0.06 1.21
CA VAL A 242 -15.63 -1.06 0.15
C VAL A 242 -15.77 -0.39 -1.20
N ASN A 243 -14.80 -0.63 -2.08
CA ASN A 243 -14.82 -0.14 -3.46
C ASN A 243 -15.63 -1.14 -4.32
N GLY A 244 -16.88 -0.80 -4.64
CA GLY A 244 -17.79 -1.70 -5.37
C GLY A 244 -19.17 -1.10 -5.64
N GLU A 245 -19.97 -1.70 -6.52
CA GLU A 245 -21.40 -1.35 -6.70
C GLU A 245 -22.24 -1.96 -5.58
N ILE A 246 -21.97 -3.23 -5.25
CA ILE A 246 -22.62 -3.97 -4.17
C ILE A 246 -21.76 -3.80 -2.92
N GLY A 247 -22.37 -3.53 -1.77
CA GLY A 247 -21.61 -3.34 -0.52
C GLY A 247 -20.82 -2.03 -0.43
N ALA A 248 -20.97 -1.11 -1.40
CA ALA A 248 -20.32 0.23 -1.44
C ALA A 248 -20.55 1.09 -0.18
N ASN A 249 -21.57 0.71 0.60
CA ASN A 249 -21.97 1.33 1.84
C ASN A 249 -21.21 0.77 3.05
N LEU A 250 -20.44 -0.31 2.91
CA LEU A 250 -19.68 -0.87 4.02
C LEU A 250 -18.40 -0.05 4.28
N LEU A 251 -18.17 0.24 5.56
CA LEU A 251 -16.95 0.81 6.10
C LEU A 251 -16.34 -0.19 7.09
N ALA A 252 -15.12 -0.66 6.83
CA ALA A 252 -14.42 -1.54 7.74
C ALA A 252 -13.08 -0.94 8.17
N GLY A 253 -12.64 -1.28 9.38
CA GLY A 253 -11.42 -0.74 9.92
C GLY A 253 -11.12 -1.19 11.33
N THR A 254 -10.33 -0.39 12.05
CA THR A 254 -9.88 -0.74 13.40
C THR A 254 -10.55 0.12 14.45
N TYR A 255 -10.74 -0.45 15.64
CA TYR A 255 -11.24 0.28 16.80
C TYR A 255 -10.31 0.15 18.01
N SER A 256 -10.33 1.18 18.85
CA SER A 256 -9.61 1.24 20.13
C SER A 256 -10.56 1.44 21.31
N LYS A 257 -9.99 1.70 22.49
CA LYS A 257 -10.76 2.09 23.69
C LYS A 257 -11.26 3.53 23.54
N LYS A 258 -12.16 3.95 24.42
CA LYS A 258 -12.75 5.32 24.47
C LYS A 258 -11.80 6.47 24.14
N ARG A 259 -10.58 6.47 24.70
CA ARG A 259 -9.54 7.40 24.29
C ARG A 259 -8.74 6.76 23.17
N ARG A 260 -8.83 7.33 21.97
CA ARG A 260 -8.06 6.90 20.79
C ARG A 260 -6.61 6.66 21.17
N THR A 261 -6.13 5.49 20.82
CA THR A 261 -4.72 5.10 20.87
C THR A 261 -4.27 4.71 19.49
N GLU A 262 -2.97 4.80 19.21
CA GLU A 262 -2.38 4.27 17.97
C GLU A 262 -2.57 2.76 17.81
N THR A 263 -2.86 2.06 18.91
CA THR A 263 -3.15 0.63 18.90
C THR A 263 -4.64 0.36 18.94
N SER A 264 -5.04 -0.69 18.25
CA SER A 264 -6.39 -1.21 18.13
C SER A 264 -6.60 -2.47 18.97
N ARG A 265 -7.86 -2.78 19.28
CA ARG A 265 -8.29 -3.98 20.02
C ARG A 265 -8.91 -5.04 19.11
N GLY A 266 -9.26 -4.66 17.90
CA GLY A 266 -10.02 -5.44 16.96
C GLY A 266 -10.46 -4.58 15.79
N LEU A 267 -11.37 -5.15 15.02
CA LEU A 267 -11.93 -4.58 13.81
C LEU A 267 -13.39 -4.19 14.02
N PHE A 268 -13.85 -3.23 13.24
CA PHE A 268 -15.27 -2.95 13.09
C PHE A 268 -15.66 -3.06 11.63
N ILE A 269 -16.92 -3.37 11.40
CA ILE A 269 -17.56 -3.32 10.09
C ILE A 269 -18.88 -2.58 10.29
N ALA A 270 -19.10 -1.53 9.52
CA ALA A 270 -20.29 -0.71 9.59
C ALA A 270 -20.99 -0.69 8.24
N ASP A 271 -22.30 -0.95 8.25
CA ASP A 271 -23.16 -0.80 7.08
C ASP A 271 -23.83 0.57 7.11
N LEU A 272 -23.66 1.35 6.04
CA LEU A 272 -24.14 2.73 5.92
C LEU A 272 -25.36 2.80 5.03
N ALA A 273 -26.55 2.75 5.62
CA ALA A 273 -27.79 2.84 4.88
C ALA A 273 -27.91 4.19 4.14
N ILE A 274 -28.69 4.17 3.05
CA ILE A 274 -28.90 5.34 2.18
C ILE A 274 -29.59 6.48 2.95
N ASP A 275 -30.48 6.15 3.87
CA ASP A 275 -31.22 7.10 4.71
C ASP A 275 -30.38 7.75 5.82
N GLY A 276 -29.09 7.41 5.90
CA GLY A 276 -28.14 7.93 6.88
C GLY A 276 -28.10 7.14 8.19
N THR A 277 -28.91 6.09 8.35
CA THR A 277 -28.74 5.14 9.46
C THR A 277 -27.54 4.23 9.23
N TYR A 278 -27.01 3.66 10.31
CA TYR A 278 -25.93 2.69 10.21
C TYR A 278 -26.01 1.64 11.33
N ASP A 279 -25.54 0.44 11.04
CA ASP A 279 -25.27 -0.59 12.04
C ASP A 279 -23.77 -0.90 12.07
N ILE A 280 -23.21 -1.17 13.26
CA ILE A 280 -21.78 -1.37 13.44
C ILE A 280 -21.48 -2.60 14.29
N GLN A 281 -20.78 -3.54 13.68
CA GLN A 281 -20.33 -4.79 14.30
C GLN A 281 -18.87 -4.69 14.73
N TYR A 282 -18.51 -5.36 15.83
CA TYR A 282 -17.17 -5.30 16.40
C TYR A 282 -16.56 -6.67 16.66
N TYR A 283 -15.40 -6.91 16.05
CA TYR A 283 -14.66 -8.16 16.09
C TYR A 283 -13.38 -7.99 16.89
N ASN A 284 -13.32 -8.51 18.11
CA ASN A 284 -12.09 -8.53 18.88
C ASN A 284 -11.08 -9.53 18.29
N TYR A 285 -9.79 -9.20 18.23
CA TYR A 285 -8.75 -10.14 17.73
C TYR A 285 -8.75 -11.49 18.45
N ALA A 286 -9.21 -11.55 19.70
CA ALA A 286 -9.31 -12.79 20.45
C ALA A 286 -10.48 -13.71 20.03
N ASN A 287 -11.37 -13.22 19.16
CA ASN A 287 -12.50 -13.97 18.63
C ASN A 287 -12.23 -14.49 17.21
N LEU A 288 -11.23 -13.95 16.54
CA LEU A 288 -10.72 -14.48 15.27
C LEU A 288 -10.00 -15.81 15.51
N GLU A 289 -10.24 -16.79 14.64
CA GLU A 289 -9.82 -18.17 14.85
C GLU A 289 -8.35 -18.39 14.44
N ASN A 290 -7.95 -17.78 13.34
CA ASN A 290 -6.65 -17.94 12.69
C ASN A 290 -5.72 -16.72 12.84
N PHE A 291 -6.19 -15.62 13.45
CA PHE A 291 -5.40 -14.42 13.72
C PHE A 291 -4.04 -14.71 14.38
N PHE A 292 -3.96 -15.72 15.27
CA PHE A 292 -2.72 -16.07 15.97
C PHE A 292 -1.90 -17.19 15.29
N ASN A 293 -2.25 -17.60 14.06
CA ASN A 293 -1.57 -18.70 13.38
C ASN A 293 -0.16 -18.34 12.90
N TYR A 294 0.16 -17.06 12.72
CA TYR A 294 1.53 -16.58 12.47
C TYR A 294 2.51 -16.89 13.62
N MET A 295 2.02 -17.22 14.81
CA MET A 295 2.89 -17.51 15.96
C MET A 295 3.37 -18.97 15.93
N ARG A 296 4.64 -19.18 16.31
CA ARG A 296 5.16 -20.52 16.65
C ARG A 296 4.21 -21.28 17.59
N GLU A 297 4.05 -22.58 17.34
CA GLU A 297 3.05 -23.44 17.99
C GLU A 297 3.00 -23.34 19.52
N LYS A 298 4.16 -23.34 20.20
CA LYS A 298 4.21 -23.18 21.67
C LYS A 298 3.62 -21.86 22.16
N ARG A 299 3.90 -20.75 21.46
CA ARG A 299 3.40 -19.41 21.80
C ARG A 299 1.91 -19.32 21.51
N LYS A 300 1.47 -19.80 20.34
CA LYS A 300 0.06 -19.90 19.93
C LYS A 300 -0.78 -20.65 20.96
N ALA A 301 -0.36 -21.85 21.36
CA ALA A 301 -1.05 -22.66 22.37
C ALA A 301 -1.18 -21.92 23.73
N ARG A 302 -0.12 -21.24 24.18
CA ARG A 302 -0.15 -20.42 25.41
C ARG A 302 -1.17 -19.28 25.31
N ILE A 303 -1.23 -18.60 24.17
CA ILE A 303 -2.18 -17.51 23.93
C ILE A 303 -3.62 -18.04 23.87
N LYS A 304 -3.90 -19.12 23.11
CA LYS A 304 -5.24 -19.74 23.06
C LYS A 304 -5.74 -20.16 24.45
N ARG A 305 -4.90 -20.80 25.27
CA ARG A 305 -5.22 -21.13 26.68
C ARG A 305 -5.50 -19.89 27.55
N ARG A 306 -4.78 -18.78 27.32
CA ARG A 306 -5.02 -17.51 28.03
C ARG A 306 -6.38 -16.90 27.65
N ILE A 307 -6.74 -16.98 26.36
CA ILE A 307 -8.02 -16.51 25.84
C ILE A 307 -9.16 -17.28 26.50
N GLN A 308 -9.13 -18.61 26.41
CA GLN A 308 -10.15 -19.49 27.00
C GLN A 308 -10.35 -19.24 28.50
N ARG A 309 -9.26 -19.21 29.29
CA ARG A 309 -9.34 -18.93 30.73
C ARG A 309 -9.95 -17.57 31.07
N LYS A 310 -9.75 -16.55 30.22
CA LYS A 310 -10.34 -15.22 30.44
C LYS A 310 -11.80 -15.16 30.01
N LYS A 311 -12.18 -15.82 28.90
CA LYS A 311 -13.58 -15.95 28.46
C LYS A 311 -14.42 -16.61 29.56
N ILE A 312 -13.98 -17.73 30.13
CA ILE A 312 -14.66 -18.43 31.25
C ILE A 312 -14.88 -17.50 32.45
N LYS A 313 -13.90 -16.64 32.76
CA LYS A 313 -13.97 -15.70 33.91
C LYS A 313 -14.72 -14.40 33.60
N GLY A 314 -15.33 -14.25 32.43
CA GLY A 314 -15.98 -13.01 31.99
C GLY A 314 -15.01 -11.81 31.90
N LYS A 315 -13.69 -12.05 31.81
CA LYS A 315 -12.68 -10.99 31.82
C LYS A 315 -12.41 -10.49 30.40
N LYS A 316 -12.45 -9.17 30.22
CA LYS A 316 -12.09 -8.50 28.95
C LYS A 316 -10.69 -8.91 28.48
N LEU A 317 -10.62 -9.32 27.21
CA LEU A 317 -9.37 -9.59 26.51
C LEU A 317 -8.77 -8.28 26.03
N LYS A 318 -7.46 -8.14 26.19
CA LYS A 318 -6.71 -6.91 25.91
C LYS A 318 -5.55 -7.27 25.00
N PHE A 319 -5.86 -7.37 23.71
CA PHE A 319 -4.86 -7.37 22.65
C PHE A 319 -4.74 -5.95 22.11
N SER A 320 -3.55 -5.61 21.63
CA SER A 320 -3.16 -4.25 21.28
C SER A 320 -2.19 -4.33 20.11
N TYR A 321 -2.66 -4.02 18.92
CA TYR A 321 -1.87 -4.07 17.69
C TYR A 321 -1.99 -2.73 16.96
N ARG A 322 -0.91 -2.25 16.33
CA ARG A 322 -1.04 -1.25 15.26
C ARG A 322 -1.25 -2.02 13.97
N LEU A 323 -2.27 -1.68 13.21
CA LEU A 323 -2.53 -2.28 11.90
C LEU A 323 -2.52 -1.17 10.87
N TYR A 324 -1.68 -1.32 9.86
CA TYR A 324 -1.89 -0.67 8.58
C TYR A 324 -3.06 -1.39 7.91
N VAL A 325 -4.07 -0.68 7.42
CA VAL A 325 -5.27 -1.27 6.80
C VAL A 325 -5.24 -0.91 5.33
N GLN A 326 -5.13 -1.92 4.48
CA GLN A 326 -5.15 -1.76 3.02
C GLN A 326 -6.57 -1.48 2.53
N ASP A 327 -6.70 -1.11 1.26
CA ASP A 327 -8.00 -0.97 0.61
C ASP A 327 -8.76 -2.30 0.60
N ILE A 328 -10.09 -2.22 0.72
CA ILE A 328 -10.94 -3.42 0.78
C ILE A 328 -11.19 -3.91 -0.64
N ILE A 329 -10.91 -5.18 -0.88
CA ILE A 329 -11.08 -5.83 -2.18
C ILE A 329 -12.43 -6.53 -2.21
N GLN A 330 -13.28 -6.17 -3.17
CA GLN A 330 -14.50 -6.92 -3.44
C GLN A 330 -14.18 -8.14 -4.33
N GLN A 331 -14.62 -9.32 -3.90
CA GLN A 331 -14.48 -10.56 -4.66
C GLN A 331 -15.75 -11.39 -4.54
N ASN A 332 -16.51 -11.49 -5.63
CA ASN A 332 -17.84 -12.12 -5.67
C ASN A 332 -18.76 -11.48 -4.61
N ASP A 333 -19.43 -12.30 -3.78
CA ASP A 333 -20.30 -11.85 -2.67
C ASP A 333 -19.54 -11.59 -1.35
N GLN A 334 -18.20 -11.52 -1.40
CA GLN A 334 -17.36 -11.28 -0.23
C GLN A 334 -16.54 -10.01 -0.37
N ASN A 335 -16.27 -9.39 0.76
CA ASN A 335 -15.41 -8.23 0.91
C ASN A 335 -14.20 -8.61 1.75
N ILE A 336 -13.01 -8.32 1.25
CA ILE A 336 -11.74 -8.80 1.80
C ILE A 336 -10.94 -7.64 2.37
N LEU A 337 -10.78 -7.62 3.69
CA LEU A 337 -9.93 -6.65 4.39
C LEU A 337 -8.58 -7.28 4.72
N ILE A 338 -7.52 -6.59 4.35
CA ILE A 338 -6.14 -6.95 4.69
C ILE A 338 -5.59 -5.91 5.66
N GLY A 339 -4.87 -6.38 6.67
CA GLY A 339 -4.19 -5.49 7.61
C GLY A 339 -2.83 -6.00 8.02
N GLU A 340 -1.84 -5.12 8.08
CA GLU A 340 -0.45 -5.45 8.39
C GLU A 340 -0.06 -4.95 9.77
N ALA A 341 0.30 -5.88 10.65
CA ALA A 341 0.60 -5.57 12.03
C ALA A 341 2.06 -5.16 12.23
N TYR A 342 2.26 -3.92 12.69
CA TYR A 342 3.58 -3.30 12.83
C TYR A 342 3.84 -2.70 14.22
N TYR A 343 5.09 -2.38 14.50
CA TYR A 343 5.49 -1.55 15.63
C TYR A 343 6.76 -0.74 15.31
N PRO A 344 6.86 0.52 15.80
CA PRO A 344 8.05 1.32 15.62
C PRO A 344 9.23 0.73 16.42
N THR A 345 10.41 0.77 15.81
CA THR A 345 11.69 0.40 16.42
C THR A 345 12.59 1.62 16.53
N TYR A 346 13.46 1.61 17.54
CA TYR A 346 14.40 2.70 17.83
C TYR A 346 15.75 2.09 18.16
N THR A 347 16.81 2.68 17.64
CA THR A 347 18.20 2.34 17.97
C THR A 347 18.77 3.38 18.92
N THR A 348 19.75 2.96 19.71
CA THR A 348 20.43 3.84 20.65
C THR A 348 21.77 4.26 20.04
N SER A 349 21.88 5.54 19.70
CA SER A 349 23.13 6.11 19.18
C SER A 349 23.84 6.86 20.31
N ALA A 350 25.08 6.46 20.59
CA ALA A 350 25.95 7.20 21.50
C ALA A 350 26.79 8.19 20.69
N TYR A 351 26.37 9.45 20.65
CA TYR A 351 27.24 10.52 20.13
C TYR A 351 28.34 10.78 21.16
N GLY A 352 29.51 10.17 20.95
CA GLY A 352 30.73 10.47 21.67
C GLY A 352 31.58 11.46 20.89
N MET A 353 31.29 12.76 20.97
CA MET A 353 32.31 13.79 20.66
C MET A 353 33.25 13.92 21.84
N GLY A 354 34.08 12.89 22.05
CA GLY A 354 35.16 12.90 23.03
C GLY A 354 36.47 13.13 22.31
N GLY A 355 36.86 14.40 22.15
CA GLY A 355 38.28 14.73 21.93
C GLY A 355 39.09 14.17 23.10
N PHE A 356 40.32 13.73 22.82
CA PHE A 356 41.25 12.98 23.69
C PHE A 356 41.59 13.59 25.08
N TYR A 357 40.89 14.64 25.55
CA TYR A 357 41.32 15.44 26.70
C TYR A 357 40.27 15.77 27.79
N ASP A 358 39.02 15.29 27.71
CA ASP A 358 38.03 15.59 28.77
C ASP A 358 37.32 14.33 29.34
N PRO A 359 37.67 13.91 30.58
CA PRO A 359 37.04 12.78 31.26
C PRO A 359 35.63 13.08 31.82
N PHE A 360 35.09 14.30 31.66
CA PHE A 360 33.78 14.70 32.19
C PHE A 360 32.67 14.85 31.13
N THR A 361 32.92 14.45 29.88
CA THR A 361 31.88 14.49 28.84
C THR A 361 30.82 13.40 29.08
N SER A 362 29.65 13.83 29.58
CA SER A 362 28.46 12.98 29.71
C SER A 362 28.08 12.38 28.36
N ARG A 363 28.19 11.05 28.24
CA ARG A 363 27.68 10.28 27.10
C ARG A 363 26.16 10.42 27.03
N ARG A 364 25.66 11.41 26.30
CA ARG A 364 24.23 11.53 26.01
C ARG A 364 23.88 10.50 24.94
N SER A 365 23.25 9.42 25.38
CA SER A 365 22.63 8.43 24.52
C SER A 365 21.29 8.96 24.03
N THR A 366 21.09 9.08 22.72
CA THR A 366 19.81 9.45 22.11
C THR A 366 19.17 8.24 21.43
N GLN A 367 17.86 8.09 21.60
CA GLN A 367 17.08 7.14 20.82
C GLN A 367 16.75 7.75 19.47
N VAL A 368 17.08 7.05 18.39
CA VAL A 368 16.82 7.44 17.01
C VAL A 368 15.81 6.46 16.43
N PHE A 369 14.81 6.96 15.72
CA PHE A 369 13.84 6.11 15.03
C PHE A 369 14.57 5.29 13.96
N ASP A 370 14.31 3.99 13.96
CA ASP A 370 15.02 3.02 13.14
C ASP A 370 14.10 2.37 12.09
N GLY A 371 12.81 2.68 12.10
CA GLY A 371 11.81 2.12 11.17
C GLY A 371 10.69 1.35 11.85
N TYR A 372 9.70 0.95 11.07
CA TYR A 372 8.57 0.11 11.46
C TYR A 372 8.88 -1.35 11.14
N LYS A 373 8.81 -2.21 12.15
CA LYS A 373 8.95 -3.65 11.98
C LYS A 373 7.58 -4.31 11.91
N TYR A 374 7.38 -5.15 10.90
CA TYR A 374 6.15 -5.91 10.72
C TYR A 374 6.23 -7.27 11.40
N THR A 375 5.08 -7.91 11.60
CA THR A 375 4.99 -9.19 12.30
C THR A 375 4.13 -10.20 11.56
N HIS A 376 2.95 -9.78 11.12
CA HIS A 376 2.02 -10.60 10.39
C HIS A 376 1.05 -9.69 9.63
N ALA A 377 0.62 -10.16 8.46
CA ALA A 377 -0.61 -9.69 7.84
C ALA A 377 -1.78 -10.53 8.35
N ILE A 378 -2.96 -9.92 8.36
CA ILE A 378 -4.25 -10.57 8.55
C ILE A 378 -5.06 -10.37 7.29
N ILE A 379 -5.85 -11.37 6.92
CA ILE A 379 -6.80 -11.31 5.82
C ILE A 379 -8.12 -11.84 6.31
N ILE A 380 -9.19 -11.10 6.03
CA ILE A 380 -10.52 -11.34 6.60
C ILE A 380 -11.56 -11.18 5.52
N GLY A 381 -12.43 -12.18 5.38
CA GLY A 381 -13.60 -12.13 4.51
C GLY A 381 -14.88 -11.85 5.30
N PHE A 382 -15.71 -10.96 4.80
CA PHE A 382 -17.06 -10.67 5.31
C PHE A 382 -18.07 -10.55 4.17
N ASP A 383 -19.34 -10.81 4.46
CA ASP A 383 -20.43 -10.65 3.49
C ASP A 383 -20.82 -9.18 3.28
N ASN A 384 -21.83 -8.93 2.45
CA ASN A 384 -22.31 -7.58 2.15
C ASN A 384 -23.11 -6.94 3.29
N GLU A 385 -23.50 -7.73 4.29
CA GLU A 385 -24.16 -7.30 5.52
C GLU A 385 -23.15 -7.04 6.66
N GLY A 386 -21.86 -7.27 6.41
CA GLY A 386 -20.77 -7.04 7.36
C GLY A 386 -20.56 -8.16 8.39
N ASN A 387 -21.13 -9.34 8.17
CA ASN A 387 -20.87 -10.52 8.99
C ASN A 387 -19.53 -11.14 8.61
N LEU A 388 -18.70 -11.42 9.62
CA LEU A 388 -17.42 -12.12 9.45
C LEU A 388 -17.67 -13.56 8.98
N LEU A 389 -17.04 -13.92 7.86
CA LEU A 389 -17.10 -15.27 7.28
C LEU A 389 -15.91 -16.12 7.69
N TRP A 390 -14.69 -15.58 7.54
CA TRP A 390 -13.45 -16.31 7.80
C TRP A 390 -12.29 -15.34 8.07
N ASP A 391 -11.21 -15.87 8.68
CA ASP A 391 -9.97 -15.13 8.89
C ASP A 391 -8.72 -16.00 8.63
N ASN A 392 -7.63 -15.35 8.22
CA ASN A 392 -6.32 -15.98 8.13
C ASN A 392 -5.21 -14.99 8.51
N SER A 393 -3.98 -15.50 8.68
CA SER A 393 -2.81 -14.67 8.95
C SER A 393 -1.58 -15.14 8.18
N PHE A 394 -0.68 -14.23 7.84
CA PHE A 394 0.55 -14.52 7.11
C PHE A 394 1.76 -13.91 7.84
N GLU A 395 2.80 -14.70 8.11
CA GLU A 395 3.99 -14.27 8.85
C GLU A 395 4.94 -13.43 7.97
N ILE A 396 5.13 -12.16 8.34
CA ILE A 396 5.94 -11.16 7.63
C ILE A 396 6.96 -10.48 8.57
N ASN A 397 7.49 -11.23 9.54
CA ASN A 397 8.37 -10.72 10.61
C ASN A 397 9.79 -10.34 10.15
N ASP A 398 10.09 -10.60 8.89
CA ASP A 398 11.35 -10.27 8.22
C ASP A 398 11.35 -8.80 7.75
N LEU A 399 10.17 -8.21 7.48
CA LEU A 399 10.03 -6.87 6.93
C LEU A 399 10.27 -5.75 7.94
N LYS A 400 10.98 -4.73 7.48
CA LYS A 400 11.21 -3.46 8.18
C LYS A 400 11.30 -2.34 7.15
N SER A 401 10.52 -1.28 7.33
CA SER A 401 10.57 -0.09 6.46
C SER A 401 10.65 1.19 7.29
N PHE A 402 11.30 2.22 6.76
CA PHE A 402 11.27 3.56 7.38
C PHE A 402 9.90 4.22 7.25
N PHE A 403 9.14 3.84 6.23
CA PHE A 403 7.80 4.34 5.96
C PHE A 403 6.75 3.29 6.34
N LEU A 404 5.50 3.73 6.51
CA LEU A 404 4.38 2.83 6.76
C LEU A 404 3.66 2.62 5.44
N GLU A 405 3.84 1.45 4.86
CA GLU A 405 3.45 1.14 3.48
C GLU A 405 2.89 -0.29 3.39
N GLU A 406 2.29 -0.57 2.24
CA GLU A 406 1.77 -1.89 1.91
C GLU A 406 2.91 -2.83 1.47
N HIS A 407 2.90 -4.07 1.95
CA HIS A 407 3.87 -5.08 1.52
C HIS A 407 3.24 -6.38 1.05
N VAL A 408 2.09 -6.76 1.62
CA VAL A 408 1.43 -8.02 1.27
C VAL A 408 0.43 -7.79 0.14
N GLN A 409 0.77 -8.35 -1.01
CA GLN A 409 -0.05 -8.36 -2.21
C GLN A 409 -0.95 -9.61 -2.26
N VAL A 410 -2.14 -9.48 -2.84
CA VAL A 410 -3.14 -10.56 -2.91
C VAL A 410 -3.75 -10.71 -4.30
N VAL A 411 -3.87 -11.97 -4.74
CA VAL A 411 -4.61 -12.38 -5.94
C VAL A 411 -5.56 -13.54 -5.65
N PHE A 412 -6.70 -13.52 -6.31
CA PHE A 412 -7.72 -14.56 -6.26
C PHE A 412 -7.59 -15.45 -7.50
N THR A 413 -7.43 -16.75 -7.29
CA THR A 413 -7.32 -17.76 -8.36
C THR A 413 -8.33 -18.87 -8.14
N ASP A 414 -9.33 -18.97 -9.02
CA ASP A 414 -10.47 -19.90 -8.92
C ASP A 414 -11.16 -19.87 -7.54
N ASN A 415 -10.73 -20.73 -6.62
CA ASN A 415 -11.22 -20.86 -5.24
C ASN A 415 -10.09 -20.78 -4.20
N LYS A 416 -8.98 -20.13 -4.54
CA LYS A 416 -7.81 -19.93 -3.68
C LYS A 416 -7.48 -18.44 -3.63
N ILE A 417 -6.82 -18.06 -2.55
CA ILE A 417 -6.28 -16.74 -2.34
C ILE A 417 -4.78 -16.91 -2.16
N VAL A 418 -4.00 -16.28 -3.03
CA VAL A 418 -2.54 -16.28 -2.96
C VAL A 418 -2.12 -14.94 -2.37
N MET A 419 -1.44 -15.01 -1.23
CA MET A 419 -0.80 -13.86 -0.59
C MET A 419 0.70 -13.95 -0.86
N LEU A 420 1.32 -12.84 -1.21
CA LEU A 420 2.75 -12.78 -1.50
C LEU A 420 3.36 -11.45 -1.05
N TYR A 421 4.62 -11.48 -0.63
CA TYR A 421 5.43 -10.29 -0.38
C TYR A 421 6.86 -10.54 -0.86
N LEU A 422 7.58 -9.47 -1.18
CA LEU A 422 9.00 -9.53 -1.53
C LEU A 422 9.85 -9.25 -0.29
N TYR A 423 10.90 -10.05 -0.10
CA TYR A 423 11.95 -9.76 0.88
C TYR A 423 13.25 -10.41 0.44
N ASP A 424 14.32 -9.64 0.43
CA ASP A 424 15.68 -10.11 0.12
C ASP A 424 15.73 -10.83 -1.23
N GLN A 425 15.18 -10.19 -2.28
CA GLN A 425 15.11 -10.75 -3.64
C GLN A 425 14.35 -12.09 -3.75
N GLN A 426 13.53 -12.43 -2.77
CA GLN A 426 12.72 -13.64 -2.75
C GLN A 426 11.24 -13.33 -2.55
N LEU A 427 10.39 -13.93 -3.39
CA LEU A 427 8.95 -13.94 -3.20
C LEU A 427 8.60 -14.93 -2.09
N LYS A 428 7.96 -14.44 -1.04
CA LYS A 428 7.41 -15.25 0.05
C LYS A 428 5.93 -15.41 -0.21
N VAL A 429 5.45 -16.65 -0.29
CA VAL A 429 4.11 -16.96 -0.80
C VAL A 429 3.35 -17.79 0.23
N LYS A 430 2.04 -17.56 0.35
CA LYS A 430 1.13 -18.41 1.11
C LYS A 430 -0.19 -18.53 0.39
N VAL A 431 -0.72 -19.75 0.30
CA VAL A 431 -1.98 -20.04 -0.39
C VAL A 431 -3.04 -20.51 0.61
N ILE A 432 -4.20 -19.85 0.60
CA ILE A 432 -5.33 -20.20 1.46
C ILE A 432 -6.60 -20.42 0.65
N ARG A 433 -7.59 -21.04 1.27
CA ARG A 433 -8.98 -21.07 0.82
C ARG A 433 -9.81 -20.77 2.04
N GLU A 434 -10.28 -19.54 2.16
CA GLU A 434 -11.03 -19.07 3.32
C GLU A 434 -10.28 -19.40 4.63
N GLN A 435 -10.88 -20.26 5.47
CA GLN A 435 -10.34 -20.68 6.75
C GLN A 435 -9.14 -21.64 6.63
N ASP A 436 -9.03 -22.35 5.50
CA ASP A 436 -8.07 -23.42 5.30
C ASP A 436 -6.75 -22.92 4.72
N ILE A 437 -5.64 -23.43 5.25
CA ILE A 437 -4.32 -23.23 4.67
C ILE A 437 -4.09 -24.34 3.65
N ILE A 438 -4.06 -23.98 2.37
CA ILE A 438 -3.79 -24.91 1.27
C ILE A 438 -2.30 -25.16 1.14
N GLU A 439 -1.50 -24.09 1.24
CA GLU A 439 -0.05 -24.14 1.26
C GLU A 439 0.51 -23.20 2.33
N GLY A 440 1.52 -23.67 3.06
CA GLY A 440 2.24 -22.87 4.04
C GLY A 440 3.08 -21.76 3.38
N LYS A 441 3.94 -21.10 4.17
CA LYS A 441 4.90 -20.12 3.64
C LYS A 441 5.93 -20.86 2.78
N SER A 442 5.93 -20.61 1.47
CA SER A 442 6.94 -21.04 0.50
C SER A 442 7.78 -19.84 0.03
N THR A 443 8.84 -20.10 -0.73
CA THR A 443 9.81 -19.09 -1.17
C THR A 443 10.26 -19.39 -2.59
N GLU A 444 10.30 -18.36 -3.43
CA GLU A 444 10.78 -18.40 -4.81
C GLU A 444 11.75 -17.25 -5.06
N ASP A 445 12.91 -17.52 -5.66
CA ASP A 445 13.90 -16.48 -5.97
C ASP A 445 13.44 -15.62 -7.17
N LEU A 446 13.72 -14.31 -7.14
CA LEU A 446 13.53 -13.47 -8.31
C LEU A 446 14.50 -13.88 -9.43
N ARG A 447 13.96 -14.09 -10.63
CA ARG A 447 14.76 -14.35 -11.83
C ARG A 447 15.59 -13.12 -12.20
N LEU A 448 16.77 -13.40 -12.72
CA LEU A 448 17.68 -12.41 -13.30
C LEU A 448 17.51 -12.37 -14.82
N LYS A 449 18.08 -11.34 -15.45
CA LYS A 449 17.94 -11.13 -16.89
C LYS A 449 18.72 -12.18 -17.69
N TYR A 450 19.90 -12.56 -17.18
CA TYR A 450 20.74 -13.59 -17.77
C TYR A 450 20.96 -14.74 -16.77
N ASP A 451 20.94 -15.99 -17.25
CA ASP A 451 21.12 -17.20 -16.42
C ASP A 451 22.51 -17.25 -15.75
N SER A 452 23.46 -16.49 -16.27
CA SER A 452 24.86 -16.39 -15.82
C SER A 452 25.08 -15.25 -14.82
N ASP A 453 24.07 -14.41 -14.58
CA ASP A 453 24.16 -13.33 -13.60
C ASP A 453 24.14 -13.90 -12.17
N GLU A 454 24.92 -13.28 -11.30
CA GLU A 454 24.90 -13.53 -9.86
C GLU A 454 24.68 -12.21 -9.11
N ILE A 455 23.73 -12.19 -8.16
CA ILE A 455 23.55 -11.04 -7.27
C ILE A 455 24.76 -10.96 -6.33
N LYS A 456 25.40 -9.79 -6.29
CA LYS A 456 26.49 -9.44 -5.36
C LYS A 456 26.08 -8.46 -4.28
N GLY A 457 24.94 -7.80 -4.48
CA GLY A 457 24.27 -6.99 -3.48
C GLY A 457 22.95 -6.46 -4.02
N ASN A 458 22.06 -6.11 -3.11
CA ASN A 458 20.77 -5.49 -3.36
C ASN A 458 20.59 -4.33 -2.38
N ASP A 459 19.77 -3.37 -2.77
CA ASP A 459 19.32 -2.31 -1.88
C ASP A 459 17.93 -2.68 -1.33
N GLU A 460 17.90 -3.23 -0.12
CA GLU A 460 16.66 -3.69 0.55
C GLU A 460 15.66 -2.54 0.77
N GLU A 461 16.10 -1.28 0.86
CA GLU A 461 15.20 -0.14 1.06
C GLU A 461 14.49 0.28 -0.23
N LEU A 462 14.98 -0.19 -1.38
CA LEU A 462 14.47 0.16 -2.71
C LEU A 462 13.74 -0.99 -3.39
N GLU A 463 13.63 -2.15 -2.74
CA GLU A 463 12.88 -3.28 -3.26
C GLU A 463 11.38 -3.15 -2.99
N GLY A 464 10.55 -3.56 -3.96
CA GLY A 464 9.10 -3.52 -3.80
C GLY A 464 8.38 -4.52 -4.70
N LEU A 465 7.14 -4.81 -4.34
CA LEU A 465 6.25 -5.71 -5.07
C LEU A 465 4.86 -5.09 -5.12
N GLU A 466 4.36 -4.88 -6.33
CA GLU A 466 3.10 -4.22 -6.57
C GLU A 466 2.20 -5.05 -7.48
N LYS A 467 0.89 -4.98 -7.24
CA LYS A 467 -0.10 -5.53 -8.17
C LYS A 467 -0.14 -4.70 -9.45
N TRP A 468 -0.15 -5.38 -10.60
CA TRP A 468 -0.12 -4.73 -11.89
C TRP A 468 -1.48 -4.72 -12.58
N TYR A 469 -1.90 -5.88 -13.10
CA TYR A 469 -3.20 -6.08 -13.75
C TYR A 469 -3.57 -7.56 -13.65
N SER A 470 -4.87 -7.86 -13.53
CA SER A 470 -5.37 -9.24 -13.42
C SER A 470 -4.59 -10.04 -12.36
N LYS A 471 -3.98 -11.17 -12.75
CA LYS A 471 -3.11 -12.01 -11.90
C LYS A 471 -1.61 -11.71 -12.01
N THR A 472 -1.26 -10.51 -12.49
CA THR A 472 0.12 -10.08 -12.73
C THR A 472 0.57 -9.07 -11.68
N PHE A 473 1.82 -9.19 -11.27
CA PHE A 473 2.55 -8.30 -10.37
C PHE A 473 3.85 -7.86 -11.05
N TYR A 474 4.48 -6.82 -10.52
CA TYR A 474 5.87 -6.52 -10.82
C TYR A 474 6.65 -6.36 -9.52
N ALA A 475 7.81 -7.01 -9.46
CA ALA A 475 8.82 -6.73 -8.46
C ALA A 475 9.83 -5.73 -9.04
N TYR A 476 10.35 -4.84 -8.21
CA TYR A 476 11.36 -3.88 -8.62
C TYR A 476 12.40 -3.67 -7.54
N GLY A 477 13.51 -3.06 -7.91
CA GLY A 477 14.58 -2.72 -6.98
C GLY A 477 15.90 -2.41 -7.69
N VAL A 478 16.97 -2.36 -6.89
CA VAL A 478 18.33 -2.11 -7.38
C VAL A 478 19.24 -3.27 -7.01
N ASN A 479 19.86 -3.87 -8.02
CA ASN A 479 20.82 -4.96 -7.84
C ASN A 479 22.20 -4.58 -8.34
N ARG A 480 23.24 -5.03 -7.63
CA ARG A 480 24.59 -5.19 -8.18
C ARG A 480 24.72 -6.62 -8.66
N VAL A 481 24.82 -6.80 -9.97
CA VAL A 481 24.90 -8.11 -10.63
C VAL A 481 26.29 -8.31 -11.24
N LYS A 482 26.74 -9.56 -11.24
CA LYS A 482 27.99 -9.97 -11.88
C LYS A 482 27.72 -11.01 -12.95
N ASN A 483 28.14 -10.75 -14.19
CA ASN A 483 28.03 -11.70 -15.29
C ASN A 483 29.40 -12.33 -15.59
N LEU A 484 29.54 -13.64 -15.38
CA LEU A 484 30.84 -14.32 -15.49
C LEU A 484 31.11 -14.96 -16.86
N LYS A 485 30.10 -15.09 -17.73
CA LYS A 485 30.16 -16.03 -18.85
C LYS A 485 29.89 -15.41 -20.21
N ASP A 486 29.09 -14.35 -20.28
CA ASP A 486 28.67 -13.76 -21.54
C ASP A 486 29.61 -12.62 -21.91
N SER A 487 30.39 -12.80 -22.99
CA SER A 487 31.47 -11.88 -23.36
C SER A 487 31.00 -10.47 -23.74
N ASP A 488 29.74 -10.33 -24.15
CA ASP A 488 29.16 -9.09 -24.65
C ASP A 488 28.42 -8.32 -23.54
N ILE A 489 28.47 -8.80 -22.30
CA ILE A 489 27.81 -8.22 -21.14
C ILE A 489 28.89 -7.75 -20.17
N GLU A 490 28.74 -6.54 -19.64
CA GLU A 490 29.68 -6.03 -18.65
C GLU A 490 29.75 -6.94 -17.41
N LEU A 491 30.97 -7.20 -16.95
CA LEU A 491 31.26 -8.13 -15.85
C LEU A 491 30.52 -7.74 -14.56
N ASN A 492 30.46 -6.44 -14.22
CA ASN A 492 29.76 -5.96 -13.03
C ASN A 492 28.85 -4.80 -13.45
N ARG A 493 27.58 -4.85 -13.06
CA ARG A 493 26.59 -3.82 -13.37
C ARG A 493 25.79 -3.48 -12.12
N LYS A 494 25.44 -2.21 -11.94
CA LYS A 494 24.39 -1.78 -11.02
C LYS A 494 23.15 -1.50 -11.87
N VAL A 495 22.06 -2.20 -11.59
CA VAL A 495 20.85 -2.16 -12.41
C VAL A 495 19.64 -1.85 -11.56
N PHE A 496 18.84 -0.88 -12.01
CA PHE A 496 17.44 -0.79 -11.63
C PHE A 496 16.66 -1.82 -12.45
N PHE A 497 15.79 -2.61 -11.82
CA PHE A 497 15.04 -3.65 -12.50
C PHE A 497 13.55 -3.57 -12.26
N ILE A 498 12.79 -4.08 -13.23
CA ILE A 498 11.38 -4.43 -13.10
C ILE A 498 11.21 -5.86 -13.59
N ASN A 499 10.70 -6.74 -12.75
CA ASN A 499 10.52 -8.15 -13.03
C ASN A 499 9.04 -8.51 -13.01
N LYS A 500 8.51 -8.95 -14.15
CA LYS A 500 7.12 -9.36 -14.28
C LYS A 500 6.90 -10.70 -13.58
N ILE A 501 5.87 -10.77 -12.77
CA ILE A 501 5.47 -11.97 -12.01
C ILE A 501 4.02 -12.28 -12.36
N VAL A 502 3.73 -13.51 -12.75
CA VAL A 502 2.36 -13.98 -13.04
C VAL A 502 2.05 -15.12 -12.10
N VAL A 503 0.87 -15.07 -11.46
CA VAL A 503 0.37 -16.12 -10.57
C VAL A 503 -0.75 -16.85 -11.29
N ASP A 504 -0.59 -18.15 -11.53
CA ASP A 504 -1.62 -18.96 -12.22
C ASP A 504 -2.67 -19.54 -11.26
#